data_AF-A0A1R1ABQ2-F1
#
_entry.id   AF-A0A1R1ABQ2-F1
#
_cell.length_a   1.000
_cell.length_b   1.000
_cell.length_c   1.000
_cell.angle_alpha   90.00
_cell.angle_beta   90.00
_cell.angle_gamma   90.00
#
_symmetry.space_group_name_H-M   'P 1'
#
loop_
_entity.id
_entity.type
_entity.pdbx_description
1 polymer ?
#
loop_
_entity_poly.entity_id
_entity_poly.type
_entity_poly.pdbx_seq_one_letter_code
_entity_poly.pdbx_strand_id
1 'polypeptide(L)'
;MQHKNEETSLKLSARRLYAEIFSLKDTLYNDLLHRFKDDVSLTEKAEQWKTGIMAAAISTALYSSSLGGNKEFPYVYSYLKIKLKTYHSEGEAAIEDCMSVISGLLNEADYKPDSFSEGIALWLYFSIQGKESFVEEETVPYLLTGQYINQVFYNWFDKQS
;
A
#
# COMPACT_ATOMS: atom_id res chain seq x y z
N MET A 1 31.17 4.09 27.70
CA MET A 1 29.90 4.76 27.32
C MET A 1 30.08 5.36 25.93
N GLN A 2 29.34 4.85 24.93
CA GLN A 2 28.83 5.54 23.72
C GLN A 2 28.55 4.51 22.59
N HIS A 3 27.57 3.62 22.81
CA HIS A 3 26.76 3.12 21.71
C HIS A 3 25.54 4.04 21.64
N LYS A 4 25.68 5.20 20.99
CA LYS A 4 24.60 6.16 20.85
C LYS A 4 24.03 6.02 19.44
N ASN A 5 22.88 5.35 19.35
CA ASN A 5 21.84 5.48 18.32
C ASN A 5 22.24 6.22 17.04
N GLU A 6 22.92 5.55 16.11
CA GLU A 6 22.82 5.93 14.70
C GLU A 6 21.59 5.21 14.15
N GLU A 7 20.50 5.96 14.04
CA GLU A 7 19.35 5.51 13.28
C GLU A 7 19.77 5.47 11.80
N THR A 8 19.76 4.29 11.20
CA THR A 8 20.18 4.13 9.80
C THR A 8 19.19 4.84 8.87
N SER A 9 19.66 5.22 7.67
CA SER A 9 18.85 5.90 6.66
C SER A 9 17.53 5.16 6.38
N LEU A 10 17.56 3.82 6.29
CA LEU A 10 16.37 3.01 5.99
C LEU A 10 15.34 3.01 7.11
N LYS A 11 15.76 3.04 8.38
CA LYS A 11 14.84 3.11 9.52
C LYS A 11 14.11 4.46 9.55
N LEU A 12 14.84 5.55 9.29
CA LEU A 12 14.26 6.88 9.15
C LEU A 12 13.30 6.94 7.95
N SER A 13 13.70 6.36 6.82
CA SER A 13 12.87 6.27 5.62
C SER A 13 11.58 5.47 5.89
N ALA A 14 11.64 4.35 6.60
CA ALA A 14 10.42 3.60 6.96
C ALA A 14 9.44 4.44 7.81
N ARG A 15 9.94 5.27 8.73
CA ARG A 15 9.11 6.20 9.51
C ARG A 15 8.49 7.28 8.64
N ARG A 16 9.27 7.84 7.71
CA ARG A 16 8.78 8.85 6.75
C ARG A 16 7.70 8.28 5.84
N LEU A 17 7.92 7.10 5.27
CA LEU A 17 6.95 6.37 4.47
C LEU A 17 5.62 6.23 5.20
N TYR A 18 5.65 5.72 6.44
CA TYR A 18 4.42 5.58 7.23
C TYR A 18 3.72 6.91 7.48
N ALA A 19 4.46 7.96 7.87
CA ALA A 19 3.88 9.28 8.14
C ALA A 19 3.24 9.89 6.88
N GLU A 20 3.90 9.77 5.73
CA GLU A 20 3.42 10.24 4.44
C GLU A 20 2.13 9.52 4.03
N ILE A 21 2.14 8.18 4.06
CA ILE A 21 0.97 7.35 3.78
C ILE A 21 -0.18 7.66 4.75
N PHE A 22 0.12 7.81 6.04
CA PHE A 22 -0.88 8.11 7.05
C PHE A 22 -1.58 9.45 6.80
N SER A 23 -0.85 10.47 6.35
CA SER A 23 -1.44 11.75 5.96
C SER A 23 -2.20 11.66 4.64
N LEU A 24 -1.70 10.86 3.70
CA LEU A 24 -2.23 10.77 2.35
C LEU A 24 -3.55 10.00 2.27
N LYS A 25 -3.75 8.98 3.13
CA LYS A 25 -4.94 8.12 3.08
C LYS A 25 -6.26 8.90 3.08
N ASP A 26 -6.35 9.94 3.91
CA ASP A 26 -7.54 10.78 4.02
C ASP A 26 -7.70 11.67 2.79
N THR A 27 -6.60 12.16 2.23
CA THR A 27 -6.61 12.97 1.00
C THR A 27 -7.11 12.15 -0.18
N LEU A 28 -6.53 10.98 -0.42
CA LEU A 28 -6.95 10.10 -1.51
C LEU A 28 -8.40 9.64 -1.34
N TYR A 29 -8.80 9.27 -0.12
CA TYR A 29 -10.19 8.89 0.15
C TYR A 29 -11.18 10.02 -0.16
N ASN A 30 -10.87 11.25 0.28
CA ASN A 30 -11.73 12.41 0.02
C ASN A 30 -11.79 12.78 -1.47
N ASP A 31 -10.67 12.63 -2.20
CA ASP A 31 -10.64 12.83 -3.65
C ASP A 31 -11.53 11.82 -4.38
N LEU A 32 -11.55 10.55 -3.94
CA LEU A 32 -12.46 9.53 -4.47
C LEU A 32 -13.92 9.90 -4.18
N LEU A 33 -14.25 10.26 -2.94
CA LEU A 33 -15.61 10.71 -2.58
C LEU A 33 -16.07 11.89 -3.44
N HIS A 34 -15.17 12.84 -3.71
CA HIS A 34 -15.52 13.99 -4.52
C HIS A 34 -15.79 13.63 -5.98
N ARG A 35 -14.99 12.72 -6.56
CA ARG A 35 -15.10 12.30 -7.96
C ARG A 35 -16.26 11.34 -8.21
N PHE A 36 -16.58 10.50 -7.23
CA PHE A 36 -17.58 9.43 -7.33
C PHE A 36 -18.67 9.60 -6.26
N LYS A 37 -19.19 10.83 -6.15
CA LYS A 37 -20.15 11.26 -5.12
C LYS A 37 -21.44 10.43 -5.02
N ASP A 38 -21.80 9.73 -6.10
CA ASP A 38 -23.01 8.91 -6.19
C ASP A 38 -22.74 7.42 -5.87
N ASP A 39 -21.48 7.05 -5.60
CA ASP A 39 -21.07 5.70 -5.23
C ASP A 39 -21.21 5.48 -3.72
N VAL A 40 -22.31 4.82 -3.33
CA VAL A 40 -22.64 4.49 -1.93
C VAL A 40 -21.53 3.68 -1.26
N SER A 41 -20.84 2.83 -2.04
CA SER A 41 -19.82 1.94 -1.49
C SER A 41 -18.58 2.68 -0.98
N LEU A 42 -18.31 3.89 -1.48
CA LEU A 42 -17.26 4.76 -0.95
C LEU A 42 -17.65 5.38 0.39
N THR A 43 -18.93 5.69 0.58
CA THR A 43 -19.43 6.33 1.80
C THR A 43 -19.54 5.37 2.98
N GLU A 44 -19.96 4.13 2.74
CA GLU A 44 -20.17 3.13 3.80
C GLU A 44 -18.88 2.44 4.25
N LYS A 45 -17.83 2.48 3.41
CA LYS A 45 -16.59 1.72 3.61
C LYS A 45 -15.37 2.60 3.84
N ALA A 46 -15.56 3.74 4.48
CA ALA A 46 -14.53 4.76 4.67
C ALA A 46 -13.23 4.20 5.29
N GLU A 47 -13.35 3.44 6.38
CA GLU A 47 -12.18 2.90 7.08
C GLU A 47 -11.51 1.77 6.30
N GLN A 48 -12.28 0.96 5.56
CA GLN A 48 -11.73 -0.07 4.68
C GLN A 48 -10.95 0.56 3.52
N TRP A 49 -11.46 1.64 2.93
CA TRP A 49 -10.73 2.41 1.91
C TRP A 49 -9.41 2.95 2.43
N LYS A 50 -9.42 3.62 3.59
CA LYS A 50 -8.20 4.17 4.18
C LYS A 50 -7.20 3.07 4.55
N THR A 51 -7.67 1.99 5.15
CA THR A 51 -6.82 0.84 5.50
C THR A 51 -6.26 0.17 4.25
N GLY A 52 -7.08 -0.02 3.21
CA GLY A 52 -6.67 -0.57 1.92
C GLY A 52 -5.61 0.29 1.23
N ILE A 53 -5.80 1.61 1.17
CA ILE A 53 -4.81 2.56 0.65
C ILE A 53 -3.48 2.41 1.40
N MET A 54 -3.52 2.40 2.73
CA MET A 54 -2.32 2.26 3.53
C MET A 54 -1.61 0.93 3.31
N ALA A 55 -2.36 -0.19 3.31
CA ALA A 55 -1.83 -1.52 3.08
C ALA A 55 -1.20 -1.65 1.69
N ALA A 56 -1.91 -1.27 0.64
CA ALA A 56 -1.40 -1.33 -0.73
C ALA A 56 -0.15 -0.46 -0.93
N ALA A 57 -0.13 0.76 -0.37
CA ALA A 57 1.04 1.64 -0.46
C ALA A 57 2.26 1.08 0.28
N ILE A 58 2.07 0.57 1.51
CA ILE A 58 3.14 -0.08 2.29
C ILE A 58 3.67 -1.32 1.57
N SER A 59 2.76 -2.22 1.15
CA SER A 59 3.12 -3.46 0.47
C SER A 59 3.85 -3.17 -0.85
N THR A 60 3.42 -2.17 -1.62
CA THR A 60 4.12 -1.74 -2.84
C THR A 60 5.53 -1.23 -2.55
N ALA A 61 5.70 -0.37 -1.54
CA ALA A 61 7.01 0.18 -1.20
C ALA A 61 8.02 -0.88 -0.73
N LEU A 62 7.55 -1.95 -0.08
CA LEU A 62 8.37 -3.05 0.42
C LEU A 62 9.05 -3.86 -0.70
N TYR A 63 8.61 -3.74 -1.96
CA TYR A 63 9.25 -4.36 -3.12
C TYR A 63 10.34 -3.49 -3.78
N SER A 64 10.72 -2.36 -3.18
CA SER A 64 11.85 -1.54 -3.66
C SER A 64 13.15 -2.35 -3.70
N SER A 65 13.98 -2.12 -4.72
CA SER A 65 15.20 -2.92 -4.95
C SER A 65 16.24 -2.75 -3.84
N SER A 66 16.29 -1.56 -3.22
CA SER A 66 17.17 -1.19 -2.10
C SER A 66 16.96 -2.05 -0.84
N LEU A 67 15.80 -2.72 -0.75
CA LEU A 67 15.46 -3.64 0.33
C LEU A 67 15.89 -5.08 0.02
N GLY A 68 16.14 -5.41 -1.25
CA GLY A 68 16.59 -6.73 -1.69
C GLY A 68 17.91 -7.15 -1.05
N GLY A 69 17.89 -8.22 -0.25
CA GLY A 69 19.07 -8.71 0.47
C GLY A 69 19.58 -7.78 1.59
N ASN A 70 18.84 -6.71 1.91
CA ASN A 70 19.23 -5.76 2.93
C ASN A 70 18.99 -6.32 4.33
N LYS A 71 20.00 -6.26 5.21
CA LYS A 71 19.92 -6.76 6.59
C LYS A 71 18.88 -6.03 7.46
N GLU A 72 18.47 -4.84 7.05
CA GLU A 72 17.48 -4.03 7.77
C GLU A 72 16.05 -4.27 7.30
N PHE A 73 15.83 -5.03 6.21
CA PHE A 73 14.50 -5.35 5.71
C PHE A 73 13.59 -5.94 6.80
N PRO A 74 14.02 -6.91 7.64
CA PRO A 74 13.16 -7.44 8.71
C PRO A 74 12.68 -6.36 9.69
N TYR A 75 13.49 -5.34 9.96
CA TYR A 75 13.08 -4.21 10.79
C TYR A 75 12.05 -3.33 10.07
N VAL A 76 12.33 -2.94 8.83
CA VAL A 76 11.44 -2.09 8.02
C VAL A 76 10.06 -2.74 7.90
N TYR A 77 10.05 -4.03 7.55
CA TYR A 77 8.88 -4.86 7.45
C TYR A 77 8.07 -4.90 8.75
N SER A 78 8.72 -5.31 9.84
CA SER A 78 8.07 -5.44 11.15
C SER A 78 7.54 -4.10 11.66
N TYR A 79 8.29 -3.01 11.47
CA TYR A 79 7.87 -1.67 11.85
C TYR A 79 6.57 -1.26 11.14
N LEU A 80 6.53 -1.36 9.81
CA LEU A 80 5.36 -0.97 9.02
C LEU A 80 4.14 -1.85 9.33
N LYS A 81 4.34 -3.15 9.49
CA LYS A 81 3.29 -4.11 9.87
C LYS A 81 2.68 -3.79 11.24
N ILE A 82 3.52 -3.54 12.25
CA ILE A 82 3.06 -3.16 13.59
C ILE A 82 2.30 -1.84 13.56
N LYS A 83 2.79 -0.87 12.79
CA LYS A 83 2.14 0.44 12.67
C LYS A 83 0.78 0.34 12.04
N LEU A 84 0.63 -0.43 10.96
CA LEU A 84 -0.67 -0.60 10.33
C LEU A 84 -1.64 -1.39 11.22
N LYS A 85 -1.19 -2.42 11.93
CA LYS A 85 -1.99 -3.13 12.93
C LYS A 85 -2.48 -2.23 14.07
N THR A 86 -1.64 -1.27 14.47
CA THR A 86 -2.01 -0.29 15.50
C THR A 86 -3.07 0.68 14.99
N TYR A 87 -3.06 0.99 13.68
CA TYR A 87 -4.09 1.81 13.04
C TYR A 87 -5.41 1.05 12.88
N HIS A 88 -5.37 -0.19 12.36
CA HIS A 88 -6.55 -1.02 12.13
C HIS A 88 -6.25 -2.49 12.47
N SER A 89 -7.19 -3.18 13.12
CA SER A 89 -7.00 -4.55 13.61
C SER A 89 -6.64 -5.57 12.53
N GLU A 90 -7.14 -5.35 11.30
CA GLU A 90 -6.87 -6.20 10.14
C GLU A 90 -5.62 -5.79 9.35
N GLY A 91 -4.96 -4.70 9.74
CA GLY A 91 -3.86 -4.11 8.98
C GLY A 91 -2.69 -5.08 8.73
N GLU A 92 -2.37 -5.92 9.71
CA GLU A 92 -1.35 -6.97 9.54
C GLU A 92 -1.74 -7.97 8.45
N ALA A 93 -2.98 -8.46 8.46
CA ALA A 93 -3.47 -9.42 7.46
C ALA A 93 -3.54 -8.77 6.07
N ALA A 94 -3.97 -7.51 5.98
CA ALA A 94 -4.07 -6.78 4.73
C ALA A 94 -2.71 -6.57 4.05
N ILE A 95 -1.64 -6.29 4.81
CA ILE A 95 -0.29 -6.18 4.25
C ILE A 95 0.15 -7.52 3.65
N GLU A 96 0.03 -8.61 4.43
CA GLU A 96 0.49 -9.95 4.02
C GLU A 96 -0.25 -10.41 2.75
N ASP A 97 -1.58 -10.22 2.72
CA ASP A 97 -2.42 -10.57 1.59
C ASP A 97 -2.04 -9.75 0.34
N CYS A 98 -1.91 -8.44 0.46
CA CYS A 98 -1.50 -7.58 -0.66
C CYS A 98 -0.08 -7.91 -1.14
N MET A 99 0.85 -8.19 -0.23
CA MET A 99 2.21 -8.60 -0.61
C MET A 99 2.22 -9.94 -1.36
N SER A 100 1.33 -10.87 -1.03
CA SER A 100 1.17 -12.14 -1.76
C SER A 100 0.74 -11.88 -3.21
N VAL A 101 -0.25 -11.01 -3.42
CA VAL A 101 -0.69 -10.58 -4.76
C VAL A 101 0.47 -9.95 -5.54
N ILE A 102 1.17 -9.00 -4.94
CA ILE A 102 2.30 -8.31 -5.59
C ILE A 102 3.43 -9.31 -5.93
N SER A 103 3.71 -10.27 -5.05
CA SER A 103 4.70 -11.33 -5.32
C SER A 103 4.34 -12.11 -6.57
N GLY A 104 3.06 -12.51 -6.71
CA GLY A 104 2.57 -13.21 -7.91
C GLY A 104 2.81 -12.39 -9.18
N LEU A 105 2.43 -11.11 -9.16
CA LEU A 105 2.60 -10.20 -10.31
C LEU A 105 4.06 -10.03 -10.73
N LEU A 106 5.00 -10.03 -9.78
CA LEU A 106 6.43 -9.86 -10.03
C LEU A 106 7.16 -11.17 -10.37
N ASN A 107 6.63 -12.32 -9.96
CA ASN A 107 7.22 -13.63 -10.27
C ASN A 107 6.90 -14.10 -11.69
N GLU A 108 5.83 -13.59 -12.31
CA GLU A 108 5.35 -14.05 -13.62
C GLU A 108 5.94 -13.29 -14.82
N ALA A 109 6.62 -12.15 -14.61
CA ALA A 109 7.26 -11.36 -15.68
C ALA A 109 8.21 -10.28 -15.13
N ASP A 110 8.94 -9.61 -16.04
CA ASP A 110 9.49 -8.28 -15.76
C ASP A 110 8.38 -7.32 -15.29
N TYR A 111 8.73 -6.37 -14.42
CA TYR A 111 7.78 -5.38 -13.92
C TYR A 111 7.06 -4.64 -15.06
N LYS A 112 5.73 -4.79 -15.11
CA LYS A 112 4.83 -4.11 -16.05
C LYS A 112 3.93 -3.16 -15.27
N PRO A 113 4.11 -1.83 -15.40
CA PRO A 113 3.37 -0.85 -14.61
C PRO A 113 1.85 -1.02 -14.66
N ASP A 114 1.30 -1.25 -15.85
CA ASP A 114 -0.16 -1.33 -16.04
C ASP A 114 -0.75 -2.56 -15.33
N SER A 115 -0.20 -3.76 -15.59
CA SER A 115 -0.62 -5.00 -14.94
C SER A 115 -0.43 -4.96 -13.41
N PHE A 116 0.61 -4.28 -12.95
CA PHE A 116 0.86 -4.09 -11.52
C PHE A 116 -0.22 -3.21 -10.88
N SER A 117 -0.57 -2.09 -11.53
CA SER A 117 -1.64 -1.20 -11.08
C SER A 117 -3.02 -1.87 -11.10
N GLU A 118 -3.31 -2.67 -12.14
CA GLU A 118 -4.53 -3.48 -12.22
C GLU A 118 -4.61 -4.51 -11.10
N GLY A 119 -3.51 -5.20 -10.79
CA GLY A 119 -3.45 -6.15 -9.69
C GLY A 119 -3.71 -5.51 -8.32
N ILE A 120 -3.14 -4.32 -8.06
CA ILE A 120 -3.45 -3.55 -6.85
C ILE A 120 -4.92 -3.14 -6.82
N ALA A 121 -5.47 -2.68 -7.95
CA ALA A 121 -6.86 -2.26 -8.04
C ALA A 121 -7.82 -3.41 -7.75
N LEU A 122 -7.56 -4.60 -8.30
CA LEU A 122 -8.33 -5.81 -8.04
C LEU A 122 -8.25 -6.20 -6.56
N TRP A 123 -7.06 -6.16 -5.96
CA TRP A 123 -6.90 -6.43 -4.54
C TRP A 123 -7.69 -5.43 -3.68
N LEU A 124 -7.64 -4.13 -3.99
CA LEU A 124 -8.43 -3.11 -3.29
C LEU A 124 -9.94 -3.36 -3.46
N TYR A 125 -10.39 -3.70 -4.67
CA TYR A 125 -11.78 -4.02 -4.95
C TYR A 125 -12.26 -5.16 -4.06
N PHE A 126 -11.54 -6.30 -4.03
CA PHE A 126 -11.98 -7.44 -3.23
C PHE A 126 -11.83 -7.24 -1.73
N SER A 127 -10.77 -6.57 -1.27
CA SER A 127 -10.57 -6.28 0.16
C SER A 127 -11.62 -5.34 0.74
N ILE A 128 -12.16 -4.43 -0.08
CA ILE A 128 -13.19 -3.47 0.35
C ILE A 128 -14.59 -3.99 0.04
N GLN A 129 -14.81 -4.57 -1.15
CA GLN A 129 -16.14 -5.01 -1.56
C GLN A 129 -16.55 -6.36 -0.97
N GLY A 130 -15.61 -7.27 -0.72
CA GLY A 130 -15.91 -8.62 -0.26
C GLY A 130 -16.76 -9.43 -1.25
N LYS A 131 -16.69 -9.09 -2.55
CA LYS A 131 -17.50 -9.72 -3.61
C LYS A 131 -16.83 -10.98 -4.16
N GLU A 132 -17.61 -12.03 -4.41
CA GLU A 132 -17.13 -13.21 -5.13
C GLU A 132 -17.17 -13.03 -6.66
N SER A 133 -17.93 -12.03 -7.15
CA SER A 133 -18.03 -11.66 -8.55
C SER A 133 -17.48 -10.26 -8.84
N PHE A 134 -16.76 -10.16 -9.95
CA PHE A 134 -16.18 -8.92 -10.44
C PHE A 134 -17.18 -8.14 -11.30
N VAL A 135 -17.28 -6.82 -11.08
CA VAL A 135 -18.12 -5.90 -11.85
C VAL A 135 -17.22 -4.79 -12.37
N GLU A 136 -16.96 -4.77 -13.69
CA GLU A 136 -15.97 -3.90 -14.30
C GLU A 136 -16.29 -2.41 -14.11
N GLU A 137 -17.57 -2.03 -14.19
CA GLU A 137 -18.03 -0.65 -14.09
C GLU A 137 -17.76 -0.02 -12.72
N GLU A 138 -17.64 -0.83 -11.67
CA GLU A 138 -17.34 -0.38 -10.31
C GLU A 138 -15.83 -0.21 -10.06
N THR A 139 -14.97 -0.60 -11.00
CA THR A 139 -13.51 -0.68 -10.76
C THR A 139 -12.77 0.63 -10.91
N VAL A 140 -13.39 1.64 -11.52
CA VAL A 140 -12.72 2.90 -11.85
C VAL A 140 -12.07 3.59 -10.63
N PRO A 141 -12.73 3.71 -9.46
CA PRO A 141 -12.09 4.27 -8.25
C PRO A 141 -10.86 3.49 -7.81
N TYR A 142 -10.93 2.16 -7.93
CA TYR A 142 -9.86 1.25 -7.55
C TYR A 142 -8.67 1.33 -8.51
N LEU A 143 -8.93 1.40 -9.82
CA LEU A 143 -7.91 1.58 -10.85
C LEU A 143 -7.14 2.88 -10.65
N LEU A 144 -7.84 4.00 -10.42
CA LEU A 144 -7.18 5.29 -10.15
C LEU A 144 -6.29 5.22 -8.91
N THR A 145 -6.76 4.55 -7.86
CA THR A 145 -6.01 4.38 -6.62
C THR A 145 -4.79 3.48 -6.84
N GLY A 146 -4.94 2.35 -7.54
CA GLY A 146 -3.86 1.42 -7.85
C GLY A 146 -2.78 2.03 -8.74
N GLN A 147 -3.18 2.84 -9.73
CA GLN A 147 -2.27 3.62 -10.58
C GLN A 147 -1.46 4.62 -9.75
N TYR A 148 -2.13 5.41 -8.91
CA TYR A 148 -1.46 6.36 -8.04
C TYR A 148 -0.47 5.66 -7.11
N ILE A 149 -0.89 4.57 -6.44
CA ILE A 149 -0.06 3.85 -5.48
C ILE A 149 1.19 3.30 -6.18
N ASN A 150 1.02 2.66 -7.33
CA ASN A 150 2.15 2.14 -8.10
C ASN A 150 3.13 3.27 -8.48
N GLN A 151 2.63 4.36 -9.07
CA GLN A 151 3.46 5.48 -9.52
C GLN A 151 4.28 6.12 -8.39
N VAL A 152 3.68 6.26 -7.21
CA VAL A 152 4.29 6.97 -6.08
C VAL A 152 5.19 6.04 -5.26
N PHE A 153 4.68 4.86 -4.90
CA PHE A 153 5.30 4.01 -3.88
C PHE A 153 6.16 2.88 -4.45
N TYR A 154 6.00 2.51 -5.73
CA TYR A 154 6.96 1.60 -6.34
C TYR A 154 8.34 2.26 -6.38
N ASN A 155 9.36 1.52 -5.93
CA ASN A 155 10.73 2.00 -5.74
C ASN A 155 10.86 3.18 -4.77
N TRP A 156 9.93 3.35 -3.81
CA TRP A 156 9.98 4.47 -2.87
C TRP A 156 11.30 4.53 -2.10
N PHE A 157 11.80 3.39 -1.59
CA PHE A 157 13.07 3.38 -0.83
C PHE A 157 14.28 3.64 -1.72
N ASP A 158 14.24 3.23 -2.99
CA ASP A 158 15.30 3.53 -3.97
C ASP A 158 15.42 5.05 -4.19
N LYS A 159 14.31 5.78 -4.23
CA LYS A 159 14.27 7.24 -4.39
C LYS A 159 14.82 8.01 -3.17
N GLN A 160 14.92 7.38 -2.01
CA GLN A 160 15.45 7.98 -0.78
C GLN A 160 16.94 7.69 -0.56
N SER A 161 17.55 6.89 -1.44
CA SER A 161 18.92 6.36 -1.32
C SER A 161 19.96 7.28 -1.92
#